data_AF-A0A2A3JZ11-F1
#
_entry.id   AF-A0A2A3JZ11-F1
#
_cell.length_a   1.000
_cell.length_b   1.000
_cell.length_c   1.000
_cell.angle_alpha   90.00
_cell.angle_beta   90.00
_cell.angle_gamma   90.00
#
_symmetry.space_group_name_H-M   'P 1'
#
loop_
_entity.id
_entity.type
_entity.pdbx_description
1 polymer ?
#
loop_
_entity_poly.entity_id
_entity_poly.type
_entity_poly.pdbx_seq_one_letter_code
_entity_poly.pdbx_strand_id
1 'polypeptide(L)'
;HHTEGPLFESMKAKLAGIASHHGVEDVFRLLGSDVFRVEDIEPMSGPVTAPPPNRPSLLAATRRVCAGLAGAEDLDGLFDALTGGLGAHLGIRWSMVLIAEPATGRLYTVATQGYPVTGVGAEVAPGEGVIGVAARENAPIRIGHMTRDYRYGAAMSDGARRSGLFCDVPRLIPFPGLAAPRSQIALPISECGEAVGVLFAESDEINRFGYEEEDALALVAAHLGARMALLRQEGAEAPDPPRAQLPAAQGQVTVRYFNADQSVFLDGDYLIKGVAGAILWRLLREHDARGRTEFTTRELRLDPGLRLPAQAENLDARLILLRKRLDERCACLKIEKAGRGRFRLLPGCRLILEEPDAVSAPH
;
A
#
# COMPACT_ATOMS: atom_id res chain seq x y z
N HIS A 1 -32.35 10.19 -16.93
CA HIS A 1 -31.41 9.41 -17.75
C HIS A 1 -30.14 10.19 -18.00
N HIS A 2 -29.08 9.81 -17.29
CA HIS A 2 -27.73 10.34 -17.45
C HIS A 2 -26.85 9.25 -18.05
N THR A 3 -26.13 9.58 -19.12
CA THR A 3 -25.15 8.68 -19.77
C THR A 3 -23.71 9.17 -19.59
N GLU A 4 -23.53 10.29 -18.90
CA GLU A 4 -22.25 10.94 -18.58
C GLU A 4 -22.40 11.78 -17.30
N GLY A 5 -21.27 12.22 -16.73
CA GLY A 5 -21.22 13.07 -15.54
C GLY A 5 -20.80 12.34 -14.25
N PRO A 6 -20.62 13.07 -13.14
CA PRO A 6 -19.97 12.54 -11.93
C PRO A 6 -20.65 11.31 -11.32
N LEU A 7 -21.99 11.31 -11.30
CA LEU A 7 -22.77 10.17 -10.81
C LEU A 7 -22.62 8.94 -11.73
N PHE A 8 -22.64 9.15 -13.06
CA PHE A 8 -22.49 8.07 -14.03
C PHE A 8 -21.10 7.43 -13.94
N GLU A 9 -20.04 8.23 -13.89
CA GLU A 9 -18.67 7.72 -13.73
C GLU A 9 -18.48 7.01 -12.38
N SER A 10 -19.05 7.54 -11.29
CA SER A 10 -19.03 6.85 -9.98
C SER A 10 -19.72 5.48 -10.04
N MET A 11 -20.91 5.39 -10.66
CA MET A 11 -21.63 4.13 -10.82
C MET A 11 -20.88 3.15 -11.72
N LYS A 12 -20.28 3.64 -12.80
CA LYS A 12 -19.47 2.85 -13.74
C LYS A 12 -18.24 2.28 -13.04
N ALA A 13 -17.54 3.07 -12.24
CA ALA A 13 -16.40 2.62 -11.44
C ALA A 13 -16.83 1.54 -10.43
N LYS A 14 -17.94 1.75 -9.72
CA LYS A 14 -18.51 0.74 -8.80
C LYS A 14 -18.85 -0.57 -9.51
N LEU A 15 -19.44 -0.48 -10.72
CA LEU A 15 -19.74 -1.65 -11.54
C LEU A 15 -18.46 -2.37 -12.01
N ALA A 16 -17.44 -1.62 -12.45
CA ALA A 16 -16.14 -2.18 -12.81
C ALA A 16 -15.45 -2.87 -11.63
N GLY A 17 -15.59 -2.31 -10.41
CA GLY A 17 -15.05 -2.89 -9.19
C GLY A 17 -15.69 -4.23 -8.86
N ILE A 18 -17.01 -4.32 -9.01
CA ILE A 18 -17.75 -5.58 -8.87
C ILE A 18 -17.35 -6.57 -9.98
N ALA A 19 -17.27 -6.12 -11.23
CA ALA A 19 -16.94 -6.98 -12.37
C ALA A 19 -15.52 -7.56 -12.31
N SER A 20 -14.52 -6.74 -11.93
CA SER A 20 -13.14 -7.18 -11.74
C SER A 20 -13.00 -8.16 -10.57
N HIS A 21 -13.75 -7.94 -9.49
CA HIS A 21 -13.83 -8.88 -8.38
C HIS A 21 -14.45 -10.24 -8.78
N HIS A 22 -15.10 -10.32 -9.93
CA HIS A 22 -15.77 -11.52 -10.41
C HIS A 22 -15.15 -12.11 -11.69
N GLY A 23 -14.07 -11.51 -12.21
CA GLY A 23 -13.41 -11.97 -13.44
C GLY A 23 -14.27 -11.83 -14.70
N VAL A 24 -15.25 -10.92 -14.69
CA VAL A 24 -16.24 -10.70 -15.76
C VAL A 24 -16.20 -9.24 -16.25
N GLU A 25 -14.98 -8.69 -16.29
CA GLU A 25 -14.69 -7.28 -16.61
C GLU A 25 -15.34 -6.82 -17.92
N ASP A 26 -15.50 -7.71 -18.90
CA ASP A 26 -16.08 -7.41 -20.22
C ASP A 26 -17.59 -7.69 -20.34
N VAL A 27 -18.25 -8.21 -19.29
CA VAL A 27 -19.66 -8.66 -19.37
C VAL A 27 -20.63 -7.56 -18.94
N PHE A 28 -20.24 -6.68 -18.01
CA PHE A 28 -21.13 -5.68 -17.44
C PHE A 28 -20.83 -4.28 -17.97
N ARG A 29 -21.74 -3.76 -18.80
CA ARG A 29 -21.68 -2.38 -19.31
C ARG A 29 -22.78 -1.53 -18.68
N LEU A 30 -22.40 -0.44 -18.02
CA LEU A 30 -23.36 0.57 -17.58
C LEU A 30 -23.92 1.31 -18.81
N LEU A 31 -25.23 1.26 -19.01
CA LEU A 31 -25.90 1.90 -20.15
C LEU A 31 -26.45 3.29 -19.82
N GLY A 32 -26.77 3.55 -18.55
CA GLY A 32 -27.32 4.83 -18.08
C GLY A 32 -27.58 4.79 -16.58
N SER A 33 -27.73 5.95 -15.98
CA SER A 33 -28.20 6.12 -14.61
C SER A 33 -29.47 6.96 -14.57
N ASP A 34 -30.44 6.52 -13.77
CA ASP A 34 -31.70 7.22 -13.56
C ASP A 34 -31.84 7.58 -12.09
N VAL A 35 -32.12 8.87 -11.83
CA VAL A 35 -32.33 9.40 -10.50
C VAL A 35 -33.82 9.54 -10.29
N PHE A 36 -34.34 8.79 -9.32
CA PHE A 36 -35.75 8.83 -8.93
C PHE A 36 -35.92 9.66 -7.67
N ARG A 37 -36.97 10.48 -7.62
CA ARG A 37 -37.40 11.13 -6.38
C ARG A 37 -38.17 10.11 -5.54
N VAL A 38 -37.80 9.97 -4.28
CA VAL A 38 -38.60 9.23 -3.30
C VAL A 38 -39.80 10.10 -2.92
N GLU A 39 -41.01 9.62 -3.21
CA GLU A 39 -42.25 10.35 -2.92
C GLU A 39 -42.76 10.09 -1.49
N ASP A 40 -42.71 8.82 -1.06
CA ASP A 40 -43.12 8.41 0.28
C ASP A 40 -42.34 7.16 0.74
N ILE A 41 -42.25 6.96 2.06
CA ILE A 41 -41.62 5.79 2.69
C ILE A 41 -42.60 5.20 3.70
N GLU A 42 -43.21 4.08 3.36
CA GLU A 42 -44.17 3.38 4.23
C GLU A 42 -43.52 2.21 4.98
N PRO A 43 -43.77 2.05 6.30
CA PRO A 43 -43.30 0.90 7.05
C PRO A 43 -44.12 -0.36 6.70
N MET A 44 -43.44 -1.37 6.16
CA MET A 44 -44.03 -2.68 5.89
C MET A 44 -43.91 -3.60 7.11
N SER A 45 -44.93 -4.43 7.35
CA SER A 45 -44.86 -5.47 8.37
C SER A 45 -43.79 -6.51 7.99
N GLY A 46 -42.77 -6.66 8.83
CA GLY A 46 -41.67 -7.60 8.61
C GLY A 46 -40.67 -7.58 9.77
N PRO A 47 -39.71 -8.52 9.80
CA PRO A 47 -38.64 -8.50 10.80
C PRO A 47 -37.82 -7.21 10.65
N VAL A 48 -37.86 -6.37 11.68
CA VAL A 48 -37.06 -5.13 11.75
C VAL A 48 -35.76 -5.44 12.46
N THR A 49 -34.64 -5.15 11.81
CA THR A 49 -33.33 -5.14 12.46
C THR A 49 -33.23 -3.87 13.29
N ALA A 50 -33.17 -3.98 14.61
CA ALA A 50 -32.95 -2.82 15.46
C ALA A 50 -31.61 -2.16 15.09
N PRO A 51 -31.54 -0.82 14.96
CA PRO A 51 -30.27 -0.15 14.77
C PRO A 51 -29.35 -0.49 15.94
N PRO A 52 -28.05 -0.75 15.71
CA PRO A 52 -27.13 -1.07 16.79
C PRO A 52 -27.13 0.09 17.81
N PRO A 53 -27.35 -0.18 19.10
CA PRO A 53 -27.36 0.86 20.12
C PRO A 53 -25.99 1.52 20.22
N ASN A 54 -25.95 2.83 20.45
CA ASN A 54 -24.73 3.62 20.65
C ASN A 54 -23.72 3.55 19.50
N ARG A 55 -24.16 3.80 18.25
CA ARG A 55 -23.21 4.07 17.17
C ARG A 55 -22.36 5.30 17.52
N PRO A 56 -21.03 5.16 17.65
CA PRO A 56 -20.17 6.32 17.90
C PRO A 56 -20.30 7.30 16.73
N SER A 57 -20.29 8.60 17.02
CA SER A 57 -20.34 9.64 16.00
C SER A 57 -19.16 9.47 15.02
N LEU A 58 -19.47 9.13 13.77
CA LEU A 58 -18.47 8.97 12.71
C LEU A 58 -17.71 10.28 12.49
N LEU A 59 -18.39 11.43 12.51
CA LEU A 59 -17.72 12.74 12.40
C LEU A 59 -16.72 12.97 13.54
N ALA A 60 -17.09 12.67 14.79
CA ALA A 60 -16.18 12.80 15.92
C ALA A 60 -15.00 11.81 15.84
N ALA A 61 -15.24 10.60 15.34
CA ALA A 61 -14.21 9.60 15.10
C ALA A 61 -13.25 10.05 13.98
N THR A 62 -13.76 10.45 12.83
CA THR A 62 -12.99 11.00 11.71
C THR A 62 -12.15 12.19 12.14
N ARG A 63 -12.72 13.14 12.90
CA ARG A 63 -11.96 14.27 13.44
C ARG A 63 -10.77 13.83 14.29
N ARG A 64 -10.95 12.81 15.16
CA ARG A 64 -9.86 12.26 15.99
C ARG A 64 -8.78 11.59 15.14
N VAL A 65 -9.18 10.81 14.13
CA VAL A 65 -8.22 10.21 13.18
C VAL A 65 -7.41 11.30 12.49
N CYS A 66 -8.06 12.31 11.89
CA CYS A 66 -7.36 13.41 11.21
C CYS A 66 -6.45 14.20 12.15
N ALA A 67 -6.85 14.42 13.41
CA ALA A 67 -5.99 15.07 14.41
C ALA A 67 -4.71 14.25 14.70
N GLY A 68 -4.81 12.92 14.72
CA GLY A 68 -3.64 12.05 14.83
C GLY A 68 -2.71 12.15 13.61
N LEU A 69 -3.29 12.17 12.40
CA LEU A 69 -2.53 12.34 11.15
C LEU A 69 -1.78 13.68 11.08
N ALA A 70 -2.37 14.74 11.63
CA ALA A 70 -1.75 16.07 11.67
C ALA A 70 -0.49 16.10 12.56
N GLY A 71 -0.42 15.24 13.59
CA GLY A 71 0.73 15.14 14.50
C GLY A 71 1.90 14.31 13.96
N ALA A 72 1.74 13.63 12.82
CA ALA A 72 2.80 12.81 12.24
C ALA A 72 3.91 13.68 11.62
N GLU A 73 5.16 13.35 11.95
CA GLU A 73 6.38 14.05 11.49
C GLU A 73 6.99 13.43 10.23
N ASP A 74 6.57 12.23 9.86
CA ASP A 74 7.00 11.52 8.66
C ASP A 74 5.91 10.58 8.14
N LEU A 75 6.15 10.00 6.96
CA LEU A 75 5.18 9.11 6.31
C LEU A 75 4.95 7.80 7.07
N ASP A 76 5.93 7.29 7.82
CA ASP A 76 5.76 6.02 8.52
C ASP A 76 4.87 6.20 9.74
N GLY A 77 5.16 7.21 10.56
CA GLY A 77 4.30 7.63 11.66
C GLY A 77 2.92 8.05 11.18
N LEU A 78 2.81 8.62 9.96
CA LEU A 78 1.51 8.94 9.35
C LEU A 78 0.70 7.67 9.04
N PHE A 79 1.32 6.65 8.46
CA PHE A 79 0.63 5.39 8.16
C PHE A 79 0.27 4.61 9.43
N ASP A 80 1.15 4.60 10.43
CA ASP A 80 0.88 3.94 11.71
C ASP A 80 -0.22 4.68 12.51
N ALA A 81 -0.22 6.02 12.51
CA ALA A 81 -1.27 6.83 13.10
C ALA A 81 -2.62 6.62 12.39
N LEU A 82 -2.61 6.45 11.07
CA LEU A 82 -3.81 6.12 10.30
C LEU A 82 -4.38 4.77 10.73
N THR A 83 -3.63 3.68 10.54
CA THR A 83 -4.17 2.33 10.75
C THR A 83 -4.53 2.09 12.22
N GLY A 84 -3.73 2.64 13.15
CA GLY A 84 -4.06 2.65 14.58
C GLY A 84 -5.32 3.47 14.89
N GLY A 85 -5.48 4.65 14.30
CA GLY A 85 -6.65 5.51 14.47
C GLY A 85 -7.93 4.91 13.90
N LEU A 86 -7.87 4.25 12.75
CA LEU A 86 -8.99 3.50 12.15
C LEU A 86 -9.48 2.40 13.11
N GLY A 87 -8.55 1.65 13.71
CA GLY A 87 -8.88 0.65 14.73
C GLY A 87 -9.49 1.27 15.99
N ALA A 88 -8.84 2.29 16.56
CA ALA A 88 -9.19 2.86 17.86
C ALA A 88 -10.47 3.71 17.85
N HIS A 89 -10.77 4.40 16.74
CA HIS A 89 -11.86 5.39 16.70
C HIS A 89 -13.02 4.99 15.78
N LEU A 90 -12.75 4.22 14.73
CA LEU A 90 -13.76 3.77 13.77
C LEU A 90 -14.08 2.29 13.92
N GLY A 91 -13.37 1.55 14.79
CA GLY A 91 -13.59 0.12 15.00
C GLY A 91 -13.27 -0.71 13.76
N ILE A 92 -12.33 -0.26 12.93
CA ILE A 92 -11.90 -0.96 11.72
C ILE A 92 -10.63 -1.75 12.06
N ARG A 93 -10.81 -3.04 12.32
CA ARG A 93 -9.72 -3.92 12.78
C ARG A 93 -8.73 -4.27 11.67
N TRP A 94 -9.21 -4.46 10.44
CA TRP A 94 -8.42 -4.89 9.31
C TRP A 94 -8.36 -3.77 8.28
N SER A 95 -7.19 -3.14 8.19
CA SER A 95 -6.94 -2.08 7.22
C SER A 95 -5.51 -2.12 6.71
N MET A 96 -5.32 -1.63 5.50
CA MET A 96 -4.01 -1.50 4.89
C MET A 96 -3.94 -0.27 3.98
N VAL A 97 -2.72 0.22 3.79
CA VAL A 97 -2.39 1.29 2.85
C VAL A 97 -1.54 0.70 1.74
N LEU A 98 -1.94 0.97 0.51
CA LEU A 98 -1.16 0.67 -0.68
C LEU A 98 -0.77 1.97 -1.38
N ILE A 99 0.45 2.05 -1.90
CA ILE A 99 0.95 3.21 -2.65
C ILE A 99 1.20 2.78 -4.09
N ALA A 100 0.82 3.64 -5.04
CA ALA A 100 1.00 3.38 -6.45
C ALA A 100 2.44 3.62 -6.87
N GLU A 101 2.95 2.85 -7.82
CA GLU A 101 4.17 3.16 -8.54
C GLU A 101 3.82 3.98 -9.80
N PRO A 102 4.25 5.25 -9.92
CA PRO A 102 3.78 6.13 -11.01
C PRO A 102 4.05 5.59 -12.42
N ALA A 103 5.16 4.87 -12.60
CA ALA A 103 5.53 4.35 -13.91
C ALA A 103 4.69 3.15 -14.37
N THR A 104 4.17 2.34 -13.43
CA THR A 104 3.50 1.06 -13.74
C THR A 104 2.05 1.03 -13.31
N GLY A 105 1.61 1.97 -12.46
CA GLY A 105 0.33 1.95 -11.76
C GLY A 105 0.19 0.81 -10.74
N ARG A 106 1.23 -0.02 -10.55
CA ARG A 106 1.18 -1.14 -9.59
C ARG A 106 1.15 -0.60 -8.17
N LEU A 107 0.30 -1.19 -7.34
CA LEU A 107 0.16 -0.83 -5.94
C LEU A 107 1.00 -1.78 -5.09
N TYR A 108 1.70 -1.25 -4.10
CA TYR A 108 2.43 -2.05 -3.12
C TYR A 108 1.99 -1.70 -1.69
N THR A 109 1.83 -2.73 -0.87
CA THR A 109 1.38 -2.58 0.52
C THR A 109 2.49 -1.98 1.39
N VAL A 110 2.23 -0.84 2.06
CA VAL A 110 3.22 -0.12 2.90
C VAL A 110 2.90 -0.15 4.39
N ALA A 111 1.63 -0.36 4.74
CA ALA A 111 1.19 -0.48 6.12
C ALA A 111 -0.03 -1.38 6.20
N THR A 112 -0.09 -2.21 7.24
CA THR A 112 -1.19 -3.13 7.50
C THR A 112 -1.48 -3.17 8.99
N GLN A 113 -2.72 -3.46 9.34
CA GLN A 113 -3.17 -3.60 10.73
C GLN A 113 -4.18 -4.72 10.86
N GLY A 114 -4.02 -5.53 11.90
CA GLY A 114 -4.96 -6.58 12.31
C GLY A 114 -4.93 -7.88 11.51
N TYR A 115 -4.20 -7.92 10.39
CA TYR A 115 -4.07 -9.10 9.54
C TYR A 115 -3.14 -10.18 10.14
N PRO A 116 -3.34 -11.47 9.82
CA PRO A 116 -2.51 -12.56 10.35
C PRO A 116 -1.05 -12.49 9.91
N VAL A 117 -0.82 -11.96 8.70
CA VAL A 117 0.51 -11.68 8.15
C VAL A 117 0.54 -10.21 7.75
N THR A 118 1.72 -9.58 7.81
CA THR A 118 1.85 -8.16 7.47
C THR A 118 1.61 -7.93 5.98
N GLY A 119 2.11 -8.82 5.11
CA GLY A 119 2.00 -8.71 3.66
C GLY A 119 2.58 -7.41 3.09
N VAL A 120 3.45 -6.74 3.83
CA VAL A 120 4.14 -5.53 3.40
C VAL A 120 4.95 -5.87 2.13
N GLY A 121 4.78 -5.08 1.07
CA GLY A 121 5.35 -5.37 -0.25
C GLY A 121 4.55 -6.32 -1.13
N ALA A 122 3.40 -6.82 -0.68
CA ALA A 122 2.46 -7.48 -1.58
C ALA A 122 1.97 -6.49 -2.64
N GLU A 123 1.91 -6.96 -3.89
CA GLU A 123 1.61 -6.16 -5.07
C GLU A 123 0.19 -6.42 -5.57
N VAL A 124 -0.49 -5.36 -6.01
CA VAL A 124 -1.78 -5.42 -6.71
C VAL A 124 -1.61 -4.72 -8.06
N ALA A 125 -2.02 -5.39 -9.14
CA ALA A 125 -1.94 -4.80 -10.48
C ALA A 125 -3.00 -3.70 -10.68
N PRO A 126 -2.76 -2.73 -11.60
CA PRO A 126 -3.78 -1.75 -11.97
C PRO A 126 -5.07 -2.44 -12.42
N GLY A 127 -6.23 -1.97 -11.93
CA GLY A 127 -7.51 -2.56 -12.27
C GLY A 127 -7.80 -3.94 -11.67
N GLU A 128 -6.89 -4.53 -10.90
CA GLU A 128 -7.08 -5.84 -10.28
C GLU A 128 -7.92 -5.75 -9.01
N GLY A 129 -9.13 -6.31 -9.07
CA GLY A 129 -10.07 -6.34 -7.95
C GLY A 129 -10.46 -4.95 -7.46
N VAL A 130 -11.10 -4.90 -6.29
CA VAL A 130 -11.64 -3.62 -5.76
C VAL A 130 -10.54 -2.59 -5.47
N ILE A 131 -9.33 -3.03 -5.11
CA ILE A 131 -8.18 -2.17 -4.83
C ILE A 131 -7.65 -1.55 -6.13
N GLY A 132 -7.34 -2.39 -7.13
CA GLY A 132 -6.79 -1.91 -8.40
C GLY A 132 -7.78 -1.06 -9.18
N VAL A 133 -9.08 -1.38 -9.12
CA VAL A 133 -10.12 -0.56 -9.74
C VAL A 133 -10.29 0.76 -9.02
N ALA A 134 -10.30 0.79 -7.67
CA ALA A 134 -10.41 2.04 -6.92
C ALA A 134 -9.30 3.04 -7.27
N ALA A 135 -8.07 2.55 -7.44
CA ALA A 135 -6.95 3.36 -7.90
C ALA A 135 -7.13 3.84 -9.35
N ARG A 136 -7.44 2.93 -10.28
CA ARG A 136 -7.54 3.25 -11.72
C ARG A 136 -8.66 4.24 -12.03
N GLU A 137 -9.81 4.06 -11.41
CA GLU A 137 -10.99 4.90 -11.64
C GLU A 137 -11.01 6.13 -10.70
N ASN A 138 -10.04 6.23 -9.77
CA ASN A 138 -9.98 7.24 -8.71
C ASN A 138 -11.34 7.43 -8.00
N ALA A 139 -11.99 6.30 -7.67
CA ALA A 139 -13.33 6.27 -7.09
C ALA A 139 -13.46 5.22 -5.97
N PRO A 140 -14.22 5.50 -4.90
CA PRO A 140 -14.48 4.52 -3.86
C PRO A 140 -15.22 3.28 -4.39
N ILE A 141 -14.71 2.10 -4.05
CA ILE A 141 -15.35 0.82 -4.35
C ILE A 141 -15.74 0.15 -3.03
N ARG A 142 -17.03 -0.15 -2.87
CA ARG A 142 -17.58 -0.69 -1.62
C ARG A 142 -18.40 -1.93 -1.90
N ILE A 143 -18.08 -3.02 -1.21
CA ILE A 143 -18.86 -4.26 -1.29
C ILE A 143 -19.47 -4.56 0.07
N GLY A 144 -20.80 -4.40 0.15
CA GLY A 144 -21.57 -4.57 1.38
C GLY A 144 -21.84 -6.03 1.75
N HIS A 145 -21.97 -6.93 0.79
CA HIS A 145 -22.25 -8.34 1.06
C HIS A 145 -21.46 -9.24 0.12
N MET A 146 -20.54 -10.02 0.70
CA MET A 146 -19.85 -11.11 0.01
C MET A 146 -20.66 -12.40 0.17
N THR A 147 -21.20 -12.92 -0.93
CA THR A 147 -21.75 -14.27 -0.99
C THR A 147 -20.60 -15.29 -1.15
N ARG A 148 -20.75 -16.49 -0.55
CA ARG A 148 -19.70 -17.52 -0.52
C ARG A 148 -19.20 -17.97 -1.91
N ASP A 149 -20.01 -17.77 -2.95
CA ASP A 149 -19.70 -18.12 -4.35
C ASP A 149 -18.77 -17.11 -5.04
N TYR A 150 -18.34 -16.05 -4.35
CA TYR A 150 -17.69 -14.87 -4.94
C TYR A 150 -16.32 -14.53 -4.34
N ARG A 151 -15.55 -15.56 -3.94
CA ARG A 151 -14.21 -15.42 -3.33
C ARG A 151 -13.10 -15.05 -4.35
N TYR A 152 -13.10 -13.87 -4.96
CA TYR A 152 -12.19 -13.65 -6.10
C TYR A 152 -11.57 -12.24 -6.17
N GLY A 153 -10.25 -12.17 -6.34
CA GLY A 153 -9.48 -10.92 -6.42
C GLY A 153 -8.02 -11.15 -6.09
N ALA A 154 -7.58 -10.75 -4.90
CA ALA A 154 -6.16 -10.79 -4.53
C ALA A 154 -5.59 -12.22 -4.27
N ALA A 155 -6.38 -13.12 -3.70
CA ALA A 155 -5.94 -14.51 -3.41
C ALA A 155 -5.78 -15.38 -4.68
N MET A 156 -6.44 -15.01 -5.77
CA MET A 156 -6.42 -15.75 -7.04
C MET A 156 -5.25 -15.35 -7.95
N SER A 157 -4.77 -14.11 -7.91
CA SER A 157 -3.44 -13.80 -8.47
C SER A 157 -2.37 -14.65 -7.81
N ASP A 158 -2.45 -14.85 -6.49
CA ASP A 158 -1.50 -15.69 -5.76
C ASP A 158 -1.70 -17.20 -6.06
N GLY A 159 -2.96 -17.65 -6.22
CA GLY A 159 -3.31 -19.04 -6.57
C GLY A 159 -3.06 -19.44 -8.03
N ALA A 160 -3.42 -18.61 -8.99
CA ALA A 160 -3.21 -18.82 -10.43
C ALA A 160 -1.72 -18.72 -10.81
N ARG A 161 -0.96 -17.85 -10.12
CA ARG A 161 0.51 -17.79 -10.24
C ARG A 161 1.19 -18.99 -9.57
N ARG A 162 0.66 -19.50 -8.45
CA ARG A 162 1.10 -20.77 -7.84
C ARG A 162 0.82 -22.01 -8.69
N SER A 163 -0.21 -21.99 -9.54
CA SER A 163 -0.59 -23.12 -10.41
C SER A 163 0.17 -23.19 -11.75
N GLY A 164 1.18 -22.33 -11.97
CA GLY A 164 2.10 -22.48 -13.10
C GLY A 164 1.52 -22.25 -14.50
N LEU A 165 0.36 -21.57 -14.62
CA LEU A 165 -0.24 -21.21 -15.92
C LEU A 165 0.52 -20.08 -16.66
N PHE A 166 1.54 -19.49 -16.01
CA PHE A 166 2.52 -18.60 -16.59
C PHE A 166 3.92 -19.13 -16.22
N CYS A 167 4.79 -19.37 -17.21
CA CYS A 167 6.15 -19.83 -16.97
C CYS A 167 6.96 -18.76 -16.21
N ASP A 168 7.68 -19.20 -15.16
CA ASP A 168 8.67 -18.47 -14.36
C ASP A 168 8.26 -17.09 -13.80
N VAL A 169 7.28 -17.04 -12.89
CA VAL A 169 6.98 -15.81 -12.14
C VAL A 169 7.58 -15.91 -10.71
N PRO A 170 8.57 -15.06 -10.36
CA PRO A 170 9.36 -15.22 -9.13
C PRO A 170 8.54 -14.92 -7.87
N ARG A 171 8.69 -15.82 -6.89
CA ARG A 171 8.35 -15.77 -5.45
C ARG A 171 7.75 -14.43 -4.97
N LEU A 172 6.42 -14.35 -4.94
CA LEU A 172 5.66 -13.17 -4.52
C LEU A 172 5.43 -13.13 -2.99
N ILE A 173 5.36 -11.92 -2.44
CA ILE A 173 4.95 -11.70 -1.05
C ILE A 173 3.43 -11.96 -0.97
N PRO A 174 2.96 -12.83 -0.06
CA PRO A 174 1.54 -13.15 0.03
C PRO A 174 0.73 -11.92 0.44
N PHE A 175 -0.42 -11.75 -0.21
CA PHE A 175 -1.33 -10.66 0.11
C PHE A 175 -1.98 -10.87 1.50
N PRO A 176 -2.04 -9.84 2.37
CA PRO A 176 -2.40 -10.02 3.78
C PRO A 176 -3.91 -10.10 4.06
N GLY A 177 -4.77 -10.11 3.03
CA GLY A 177 -6.23 -10.05 3.17
C GLY A 177 -6.88 -11.17 3.99
N LEU A 178 -8.13 -10.95 4.43
CA LEU A 178 -8.90 -11.97 5.14
C LEU A 178 -9.20 -13.17 4.23
N ALA A 179 -9.24 -14.37 4.82
CA ALA A 179 -9.61 -15.59 4.07
C ALA A 179 -11.09 -15.61 3.65
N ALA A 180 -11.95 -14.93 4.41
CA ALA A 180 -13.39 -14.88 4.16
C ALA A 180 -13.99 -13.54 4.65
N PRO A 181 -13.63 -12.40 4.03
CA PRO A 181 -14.28 -11.12 4.32
C PRO A 181 -15.77 -11.19 3.95
N ARG A 182 -16.62 -10.53 4.73
CA ARG A 182 -18.06 -10.39 4.45
C ARG A 182 -18.43 -9.04 3.87
N SER A 183 -17.60 -8.03 4.10
CA SER A 183 -17.67 -6.73 3.43
C SER A 183 -16.28 -6.11 3.30
N GLN A 184 -16.10 -5.26 2.30
CA GLN A 184 -14.83 -4.63 1.94
C GLN A 184 -15.06 -3.20 1.43
N ILE A 185 -14.07 -2.33 1.62
CA ILE A 185 -14.07 -0.99 1.03
C ILE A 185 -12.65 -0.59 0.60
N ALA A 186 -12.54 -0.06 -0.61
CA ALA A 186 -11.31 0.49 -1.18
C ALA A 186 -11.55 1.96 -1.53
N LEU A 187 -10.70 2.85 -1.02
CA LEU A 187 -10.81 4.29 -1.22
C LEU A 187 -9.50 4.81 -1.82
N PRO A 188 -9.55 5.56 -2.93
CA PRO A 188 -8.35 6.17 -3.48
C PRO A 188 -7.79 7.19 -2.48
N ILE A 189 -6.47 7.20 -2.36
CA ILE A 189 -5.71 8.28 -1.72
C ILE A 189 -5.25 9.17 -2.85
N SER A 190 -5.80 10.38 -2.94
CA SER A 190 -5.57 11.25 -4.10
C SER A 190 -4.72 12.47 -3.75
N GLU A 191 -3.84 12.87 -4.67
CA GLU A 191 -3.07 14.11 -4.64
C GLU A 191 -3.35 14.87 -5.94
N CYS A 192 -3.76 16.15 -5.85
CA CYS A 192 -4.10 16.98 -7.01
C CYS A 192 -5.11 16.36 -8.01
N GLY A 193 -6.00 15.48 -7.52
CA GLY A 193 -7.00 14.80 -8.36
C GLY A 193 -6.54 13.47 -8.97
N GLU A 194 -5.31 13.03 -8.71
CA GLU A 194 -4.76 11.75 -9.17
C GLU A 194 -4.62 10.76 -8.01
N ALA A 195 -4.93 9.48 -8.22
CA ALA A 195 -4.78 8.46 -7.20
C ALA A 195 -3.31 8.06 -7.01
N VAL A 196 -2.73 8.38 -5.85
CA VAL A 196 -1.34 8.02 -5.48
C VAL A 196 -1.27 6.74 -4.63
N GLY A 197 -2.42 6.22 -4.21
CA GLY A 197 -2.53 5.03 -3.37
C GLY A 197 -3.97 4.65 -3.10
N VAL A 198 -4.16 3.64 -2.24
CA VAL A 198 -5.47 3.14 -1.82
C VAL A 198 -5.44 2.86 -0.32
N LEU A 199 -6.44 3.37 0.39
CA LEU A 199 -6.82 2.89 1.72
C LEU A 199 -7.82 1.75 1.55
N PHE A 200 -7.48 0.58 2.06
CA PHE A 200 -8.32 -0.61 1.98
C PHE A 200 -8.67 -1.12 3.37
N ALA A 201 -9.92 -1.55 3.54
CA ALA A 201 -10.39 -2.15 4.78
C ALA A 201 -11.36 -3.31 4.53
N GLU A 202 -11.32 -4.27 5.45
CA GLU A 202 -12.16 -5.47 5.40
C GLU A 202 -12.88 -5.69 6.73
N SER A 203 -13.99 -6.44 6.68
CA SER A 203 -14.72 -6.87 7.86
C SER A 203 -15.32 -8.26 7.65
N ASP A 204 -15.42 -9.00 8.74
CA ASP A 204 -16.17 -10.25 8.88
C ASP A 204 -17.66 -10.04 9.16
N GLU A 205 -18.14 -8.78 9.14
CA GLU A 205 -19.56 -8.42 9.21
C GLU A 205 -20.10 -8.08 7.81
N ILE A 206 -21.38 -8.40 7.57
CA ILE A 206 -22.10 -7.92 6.37
C ILE A 206 -22.46 -6.46 6.56
N ASN A 207 -22.32 -5.68 5.50
CA ASN A 207 -22.70 -4.27 5.41
C ASN A 207 -22.05 -3.42 6.50
N ARG A 208 -20.82 -3.78 6.90
CA ARG A 208 -20.05 -2.98 7.86
C ARG A 208 -19.73 -1.59 7.34
N PHE A 209 -19.53 -1.49 6.03
CA PHE A 209 -19.27 -0.26 5.30
C PHE A 209 -20.54 0.17 4.57
N GLY A 210 -21.24 1.15 5.14
CA GLY A 210 -22.34 1.87 4.51
C GLY A 210 -21.89 3.15 3.83
N TYR A 211 -22.84 3.98 3.42
CA TYR A 211 -22.55 5.28 2.80
C TYR A 211 -21.88 6.26 3.77
N GLU A 212 -22.34 6.31 5.02
CA GLU A 212 -21.73 7.17 6.05
C GLU A 212 -20.27 6.75 6.36
N GLU A 213 -19.98 5.44 6.40
CA GLU A 213 -18.60 4.97 6.54
C GLU A 213 -17.75 5.26 5.30
N GLU A 214 -18.32 5.15 4.09
CA GLU A 214 -17.65 5.53 2.83
C GLU A 214 -17.23 7.02 2.87
N ASP A 215 -18.15 7.91 3.24
CA ASP A 215 -17.88 9.36 3.34
C ASP A 215 -16.86 9.67 4.43
N ALA A 216 -17.03 9.08 5.62
CA ALA A 216 -16.10 9.26 6.74
C ALA A 216 -14.67 8.83 6.37
N LEU A 217 -14.52 7.70 5.69
CA LEU A 217 -13.22 7.18 5.28
C LEU A 217 -12.66 7.92 4.05
N ALA A 218 -13.51 8.41 3.14
CA ALA A 218 -13.08 9.25 2.02
C ALA A 218 -12.46 10.55 2.52
N LEU A 219 -13.04 11.16 3.56
CA LEU A 219 -12.44 12.33 4.23
C LEU A 219 -11.07 12.01 4.84
N VAL A 220 -10.93 10.85 5.47
CA VAL A 220 -9.64 10.39 6.02
C VAL A 220 -8.62 10.16 4.90
N ALA A 221 -9.00 9.49 3.82
CA ALA A 221 -8.13 9.20 2.68
C ALA A 221 -7.65 10.49 1.97
N ALA A 222 -8.55 11.46 1.79
CA ALA A 222 -8.20 12.77 1.26
C ALA A 222 -7.24 13.54 2.17
N HIS A 223 -7.49 13.51 3.49
CA HIS A 223 -6.59 14.16 4.45
C HIS A 223 -5.21 13.48 4.49
N LEU A 224 -5.18 12.15 4.39
CA LEU A 224 -3.94 11.37 4.28
C LEU A 224 -3.13 11.79 3.05
N GLY A 225 -3.75 11.85 1.86
CA GLY A 225 -3.07 12.30 0.64
C GLY A 225 -2.50 13.71 0.77
N ALA A 226 -3.27 14.65 1.34
CA ALA A 226 -2.78 16.01 1.60
C ALA A 226 -1.58 16.05 2.57
N ARG A 227 -1.62 15.24 3.64
CA ARG A 227 -0.50 15.13 4.61
C ARG A 227 0.73 14.47 3.98
N MET A 228 0.55 13.47 3.13
CA MET A 228 1.64 12.83 2.39
C MET A 228 2.37 13.84 1.51
N ALA A 229 1.62 14.64 0.74
CA ALA A 229 2.19 15.70 -0.11
C ALA A 229 2.99 16.73 0.70
N LEU A 230 2.47 17.20 1.84
CA LEU A 230 3.16 18.16 2.69
C LEU A 230 4.45 17.60 3.29
N LEU A 231 4.41 16.39 3.85
CA LEU A 231 5.59 15.78 4.47
C LEU A 231 6.72 15.54 3.46
N ARG A 232 6.39 15.24 2.20
CA ARG A 232 7.38 15.14 1.11
C ARG A 232 8.07 16.47 0.79
N GLN A 233 7.35 17.59 0.90
CA GLN A 233 7.90 18.93 0.64
C GLN A 233 8.82 19.38 1.77
N GLU A 234 8.36 19.22 3.01
CA GLU A 234 9.10 19.69 4.16
C GLU A 234 10.38 18.85 4.42
N GLY A 235 10.44 17.61 3.92
CA GLY A 235 11.54 16.64 4.03
C GLY A 235 12.96 17.11 3.68
N ALA A 236 13.13 18.32 3.13
CA ALA A 236 14.36 18.81 2.53
C ALA A 236 15.38 19.46 3.49
N GLU A 237 14.97 19.90 4.69
CA GLU A 237 15.84 20.69 5.59
C GLU A 237 15.70 20.25 7.06
N ALA A 238 16.69 19.53 7.62
CA ALA A 238 16.87 19.37 9.07
C ALA A 238 18.34 19.07 9.46
N PRO A 239 18.76 19.40 10.70
CA PRO A 239 20.12 19.18 11.21
C PRO A 239 20.39 17.74 11.67
N ASP A 240 21.67 17.39 11.79
CA ASP A 240 22.15 16.04 12.11
C ASP A 240 21.86 15.60 13.57
N PRO A 241 21.28 14.40 13.79
CA PRO A 241 21.35 13.74 15.08
C PRO A 241 22.76 13.17 15.33
N PRO A 242 23.17 13.00 16.60
CA PRO A 242 24.49 12.50 16.95
C PRO A 242 24.74 11.07 16.45
N ARG A 243 25.99 10.80 16.06
CA ARG A 243 26.47 9.47 15.66
C ARG A 243 26.30 8.46 16.79
N ALA A 244 25.44 7.47 16.60
CA ALA A 244 25.42 6.27 17.42
C ALA A 244 26.52 5.30 16.95
N GLN A 245 27.23 4.68 17.90
CA GLN A 245 28.25 3.68 17.60
C GLN A 245 27.56 2.38 17.15
N LEU A 246 28.01 1.84 16.02
CA LEU A 246 27.53 0.56 15.51
C LEU A 246 27.97 -0.59 16.44
N PRO A 247 27.08 -1.54 16.78
CA PRO A 247 27.50 -2.78 17.42
C PRO A 247 28.43 -3.57 16.49
N ALA A 248 29.34 -4.35 17.07
CA ALA A 248 30.27 -5.17 16.32
C ALA A 248 29.51 -6.19 15.45
N ALA A 249 29.90 -6.30 14.17
CA ALA A 249 29.28 -7.23 13.24
C ALA A 249 29.46 -8.69 13.72
N GLN A 250 28.36 -9.44 13.79
CA GLN A 250 28.35 -10.86 14.12
C GLN A 250 27.75 -11.65 12.95
N GLY A 251 28.43 -12.71 12.52
CA GLY A 251 27.99 -13.55 11.40
C GLY A 251 28.21 -12.91 10.02
N GLN A 252 27.65 -13.58 9.00
CA GLN A 252 27.78 -13.21 7.60
C GLN A 252 26.45 -13.46 6.88
N VAL A 253 26.10 -12.62 5.91
CA VAL A 253 24.96 -12.80 5.00
C VAL A 253 25.42 -12.60 3.56
N THR A 254 24.97 -13.49 2.67
CA THR A 254 25.14 -13.32 1.23
C THR A 254 23.94 -12.59 0.65
N VAL A 255 24.19 -11.44 0.02
CA VAL A 255 23.18 -10.65 -0.68
C VAL A 255 23.33 -10.90 -2.17
N ARG A 256 22.30 -11.48 -2.79
CA ARG A 256 22.23 -11.66 -4.24
C ARG A 256 21.31 -10.62 -4.86
N TYR A 257 21.80 -9.96 -5.91
CA TYR A 257 21.02 -9.00 -6.69
C TYR A 257 20.92 -9.44 -8.14
N PHE A 258 19.69 -9.48 -8.66
CA PHE A 258 19.41 -9.78 -10.07
C PHE A 258 19.00 -8.49 -10.79
N ASN A 259 19.77 -8.10 -11.81
CA ASN A 259 19.59 -6.80 -12.46
C ASN A 259 18.34 -6.76 -13.36
N ALA A 260 17.85 -7.92 -13.83
CA ALA A 260 16.72 -8.01 -14.75
C ALA A 260 15.42 -7.44 -14.16
N ASP A 261 15.13 -7.77 -12.90
CA ASP A 261 13.93 -7.33 -12.17
C ASP A 261 14.24 -6.59 -10.87
N GLN A 262 15.53 -6.31 -10.64
CA GLN A 262 16.05 -5.63 -9.45
C GLN A 262 15.71 -6.38 -8.15
N SER A 263 15.58 -7.70 -8.21
CA SER A 263 15.30 -8.54 -7.05
C SER A 263 16.52 -8.73 -6.16
N VAL A 264 16.27 -8.73 -4.84
CA VAL A 264 17.28 -8.92 -3.79
C VAL A 264 16.91 -10.12 -2.94
N PHE A 265 17.90 -10.96 -2.67
CA PHE A 265 17.81 -12.11 -1.80
C PHE A 265 18.87 -12.04 -0.69
N LEU A 266 18.51 -12.47 0.52
CA LEU A 266 19.42 -12.64 1.65
C LEU A 266 19.56 -14.14 1.92
N ASP A 267 20.77 -14.70 1.81
CA ASP A 267 21.06 -16.14 1.95
C ASP A 267 20.15 -17.05 1.09
N GLY A 268 19.71 -16.54 -0.07
CA GLY A 268 18.81 -17.26 -1.00
C GLY A 268 17.32 -17.06 -0.70
N ASP A 269 16.96 -16.39 0.39
CA ASP A 269 15.58 -16.03 0.71
C ASP A 269 15.19 -14.69 0.07
N TYR A 270 14.01 -14.67 -0.57
CA TYR A 270 13.51 -13.48 -1.25
C TYR A 270 13.18 -12.36 -0.26
N LEU A 271 13.79 -11.19 -0.46
CA LEU A 271 13.55 -9.99 0.34
C LEU A 271 12.55 -9.06 -0.35
N ILE A 272 12.92 -8.55 -1.53
CA ILE A 272 12.23 -7.46 -2.24
C ILE A 272 12.67 -7.41 -3.71
N LYS A 273 11.95 -6.68 -4.57
CA LYS A 273 12.31 -6.43 -5.97
C LYS A 273 12.01 -5.01 -6.42
N GLY A 274 12.31 -4.70 -7.69
CA GLY A 274 12.07 -3.40 -8.29
C GLY A 274 12.92 -2.29 -7.66
N VAL A 275 12.42 -1.07 -7.72
CA VAL A 275 13.15 0.12 -7.29
C VAL A 275 13.64 0.04 -5.84
N ALA A 276 12.86 -0.57 -4.94
CA ALA A 276 13.28 -0.75 -3.55
C ALA A 276 14.47 -1.72 -3.41
N GLY A 277 14.54 -2.76 -4.24
CA GLY A 277 15.70 -3.64 -4.37
C GLY A 277 16.91 -2.93 -4.97
N ALA A 278 16.71 -2.13 -6.01
CA ALA A 278 17.77 -1.31 -6.61
C ALA A 278 18.36 -0.29 -5.61
N ILE A 279 17.50 0.35 -4.80
CA ILE A 279 17.93 1.24 -3.71
C ILE A 279 18.82 0.46 -2.73
N LEU A 280 18.34 -0.68 -2.23
CA LEU A 280 19.12 -1.49 -1.29
C LEU A 280 20.49 -1.88 -1.87
N TRP A 281 20.53 -2.38 -3.11
CA TRP A 281 21.76 -2.78 -3.77
C TRP A 281 22.75 -1.63 -3.91
N ARG A 282 22.26 -0.43 -4.27
CA ARG A 282 23.07 0.79 -4.35
C ARG A 282 23.72 1.13 -3.01
N LEU A 283 22.95 1.09 -1.93
CA LEU A 283 23.44 1.36 -0.56
C LEU A 283 24.51 0.35 -0.14
N LEU A 284 24.28 -0.93 -0.42
CA LEU A 284 25.21 -2.00 -0.06
C LEU A 284 26.53 -1.89 -0.83
N ARG A 285 26.49 -1.56 -2.13
CA ARG A 285 27.70 -1.35 -2.93
C ARG A 285 28.54 -0.16 -2.44
N GLU A 286 27.89 0.94 -2.04
CA GLU A 286 28.60 2.09 -1.46
C GLU A 286 29.19 1.76 -0.08
N HIS A 287 28.50 0.94 0.72
CA HIS A 287 29.03 0.46 1.99
C HIS A 287 30.24 -0.46 1.79
N ASP A 288 30.16 -1.43 0.88
CA ASP A 288 31.26 -2.36 0.61
C ASP A 288 32.50 -1.65 0.03
N ALA A 289 32.29 -0.70 -0.89
CA ALA A 289 33.39 0.02 -1.54
C ALA A 289 34.05 1.09 -0.65
N ARG A 290 33.29 1.79 0.20
CA ARG A 290 33.76 2.99 0.93
C ARG A 290 33.53 2.96 2.44
N GLY A 291 32.93 1.90 2.98
CA GLY A 291 32.51 1.81 4.38
C GLY A 291 31.38 2.79 4.73
N ARG A 292 30.70 3.36 3.72
CA ARG A 292 29.69 4.41 3.94
C ARG A 292 28.44 3.82 4.57
N THR A 293 27.91 4.49 5.60
CA THR A 293 26.70 4.05 6.31
C THR A 293 25.59 5.09 6.32
N GLU A 294 25.87 6.36 5.95
CA GLU A 294 24.89 7.45 6.01
C GLU A 294 24.54 7.96 4.61
N PHE A 295 23.24 8.08 4.37
CA PHE A 295 22.66 8.39 3.06
C PHE A 295 21.50 9.38 3.17
N THR A 296 21.19 10.04 2.06
CA THR A 296 20.10 11.03 1.97
C THR A 296 19.07 10.63 0.92
N THR A 297 17.81 11.02 1.07
CA THR A 297 16.83 10.83 -0.01
C THR A 297 17.15 11.71 -1.21
N ARG A 298 17.75 12.89 -1.01
CA ARG A 298 18.14 13.80 -2.10
C ARG A 298 19.15 13.15 -3.05
N GLU A 299 20.18 12.48 -2.54
CA GLU A 299 21.15 11.82 -3.41
C GLU A 299 20.54 10.64 -4.17
N LEU A 300 19.64 9.86 -3.54
CA LEU A 300 18.95 8.77 -4.24
C LEU A 300 18.04 9.32 -5.34
N ARG A 301 17.33 10.44 -5.10
CA ARG A 301 16.50 11.10 -6.13
C ARG A 301 17.31 11.57 -7.34
N LEU A 302 18.57 11.92 -7.14
CA LEU A 302 19.47 12.40 -8.19
C LEU A 302 20.28 11.28 -8.86
N ASP A 303 20.19 10.04 -8.37
CA ASP A 303 20.97 8.92 -8.90
C ASP A 303 20.35 8.36 -10.19
N PRO A 304 20.99 8.55 -11.35
CA PRO A 304 20.46 8.05 -12.63
C PRO A 304 20.46 6.52 -12.70
N GLY A 305 21.28 5.84 -11.90
CA GLY A 305 21.36 4.38 -11.85
C GLY A 305 20.13 3.72 -11.22
N LEU A 306 19.37 4.44 -10.40
CA LEU A 306 18.14 3.94 -9.79
C LEU A 306 16.93 3.99 -10.73
N ARG A 307 17.06 4.60 -11.92
CA ARG A 307 16.00 4.77 -12.93
C ARG A 307 14.67 5.22 -12.29
N LEU A 308 14.74 6.12 -11.32
CA LEU A 308 13.56 6.64 -10.66
C LEU A 308 12.70 7.37 -11.71
N PRO A 309 11.36 7.18 -11.71
CA PRO A 309 10.48 7.95 -12.57
C PRO A 309 10.72 9.46 -12.38
N ALA A 310 10.51 10.27 -13.42
CA ALA A 310 10.80 11.70 -13.42
C ALA A 310 10.17 12.45 -12.22
N GLN A 311 9.07 11.92 -11.69
CA GLN A 311 8.51 12.26 -10.39
C GLN A 311 8.96 11.20 -9.35
N ALA A 312 10.02 11.48 -8.61
CA ALA A 312 10.51 10.62 -7.51
C ALA A 312 9.57 10.61 -6.27
N GLU A 313 8.26 10.81 -6.48
CA GLU A 313 7.23 11.08 -5.47
C GLU A 313 7.11 9.96 -4.43
N ASN A 314 7.44 8.72 -4.79
CA ASN A 314 7.26 7.56 -3.92
C ASN A 314 8.54 6.94 -3.37
N LEU A 315 9.68 7.66 -3.39
CA LEU A 315 10.93 7.18 -2.79
C LEU A 315 10.78 6.88 -1.28
N ASP A 316 10.14 7.78 -0.54
CA ASP A 316 9.98 7.66 0.91
C ASP A 316 9.13 6.43 1.29
N ALA A 317 8.06 6.16 0.53
CA ALA A 317 7.24 4.95 0.70
C ALA A 317 8.04 3.66 0.42
N ARG A 318 8.94 3.67 -0.58
CA ARG A 318 9.83 2.53 -0.87
C ARG A 318 10.87 2.31 0.22
N LEU A 319 11.40 3.37 0.83
CA LEU A 319 12.32 3.25 1.98
C LEU A 319 11.60 2.68 3.22
N ILE A 320 10.37 3.12 3.47
CA ILE A 320 9.53 2.54 4.53
C ILE A 320 9.29 1.06 4.28
N LEU A 321 8.88 0.72 3.05
CA LEU A 321 8.68 -0.66 2.61
C LEU A 321 9.94 -1.50 2.86
N LEU A 322 11.09 -1.02 2.40
CA LEU A 322 12.37 -1.72 2.53
C LEU A 322 12.75 -1.95 3.99
N ARG A 323 12.63 -0.93 4.85
CA ARG A 323 12.90 -1.06 6.28
C ARG A 323 11.97 -2.09 6.94
N LYS A 324 10.65 -1.99 6.71
CA LYS A 324 9.67 -2.94 7.27
C LYS A 324 9.96 -4.38 6.81
N ARG A 325 10.42 -4.59 5.57
CA ARG A 325 10.84 -5.90 5.06
C ARG A 325 12.11 -6.44 5.71
N LEU A 326 13.10 -5.59 5.94
CA LEU A 326 14.32 -5.97 6.65
C LEU A 326 14.03 -6.35 8.10
N ASP A 327 13.16 -5.58 8.77
CA ASP A 327 12.73 -5.85 10.16
C ASP A 327 11.90 -7.14 10.25
N GLU A 328 10.94 -7.36 9.35
CA GLU A 328 10.11 -8.58 9.29
C GLU A 328 10.97 -9.85 9.13
N ARG A 329 12.04 -9.77 8.33
CA ARG A 329 12.96 -10.87 8.10
C ARG A 329 14.00 -11.05 9.21
N CYS A 330 13.96 -10.23 10.26
CA CYS A 330 14.99 -10.17 11.30
C CYS A 330 16.40 -10.10 10.69
N ALA A 331 16.54 -9.37 9.58
CA ALA A 331 17.78 -9.34 8.83
C ALA A 331 18.90 -8.79 9.73
N CYS A 332 20.10 -9.34 9.59
CA CYS A 332 21.29 -8.76 10.21
C CYS A 332 21.69 -7.41 9.59
N LEU A 333 20.86 -6.86 8.71
CA LEU A 333 20.99 -5.59 8.04
C LEU A 333 19.75 -4.74 8.34
N LYS A 334 19.97 -3.52 8.83
CA LYS A 334 18.88 -2.57 9.11
C LYS A 334 19.08 -1.27 8.36
N ILE A 335 17.96 -0.59 8.11
CA ILE A 335 17.94 0.80 7.67
C ILE A 335 17.20 1.60 8.73
N GLU A 336 17.91 2.51 9.39
CA GLU A 336 17.33 3.36 10.42
C GLU A 336 17.19 4.79 9.92
N LYS A 337 16.15 5.47 10.38
CA LYS A 337 15.99 6.89 10.13
C LYS A 337 17.07 7.64 10.91
N ALA A 338 17.82 8.51 10.24
CA ALA A 338 18.90 9.29 10.81
C ALA A 338 18.58 10.79 10.78
N GLY A 339 17.30 11.14 10.84
CA GLY A 339 16.80 12.50 10.69
C GLY A 339 15.92 12.67 9.44
N ARG A 340 15.57 13.91 9.15
CA ARG A 340 14.68 14.22 8.02
C ARG A 340 15.39 14.02 6.69
N GLY A 341 14.81 13.20 5.81
CA GLY A 341 15.42 12.87 4.50
C GLY A 341 16.79 12.20 4.59
N ARG A 342 17.14 11.64 5.76
CA ARG A 342 18.42 10.97 6.02
C ARG A 342 18.17 9.63 6.66
N PHE A 343 18.97 8.65 6.30
CA PHE A 343 18.87 7.30 6.83
C PHE A 343 20.26 6.67 6.90
N ARG A 344 20.38 5.67 7.77
CA ARG A 344 21.61 4.97 8.05
C ARG A 344 21.45 3.50 7.74
N LEU A 345 22.37 2.96 6.94
CA LEU A 345 22.55 1.54 6.75
C LEU A 345 23.36 1.00 7.93
N LEU A 346 22.79 0.03 8.65
CA LEU A 346 23.38 -0.60 9.81
C LEU A 346 23.58 -2.10 9.51
N PRO A 347 24.75 -2.49 8.99
CA PRO A 347 25.10 -3.89 8.86
C PRO A 347 25.55 -4.42 10.22
N GLY A 348 24.74 -5.28 10.82
CA GLY A 348 25.07 -6.06 12.02
C GLY A 348 25.85 -7.35 11.72
N CYS A 349 26.20 -7.59 10.45
CA CYS A 349 26.91 -8.76 9.95
C CYS A 349 27.85 -8.40 8.81
N ARG A 350 28.78 -9.30 8.48
CA ARG A 350 29.60 -9.17 7.27
C ARG A 350 28.76 -9.43 6.02
N LEU A 351 28.82 -8.53 5.05
CA LEU A 351 28.08 -8.65 3.79
C LEU A 351 28.97 -9.33 2.73
N ILE A 352 28.41 -10.30 1.99
CA ILE A 352 28.97 -10.78 0.72
C ILE A 352 27.99 -10.38 -0.39
N LEU A 353 28.45 -9.57 -1.34
CA LEU A 353 27.62 -9.09 -2.44
C LEU A 353 27.86 -9.94 -3.69
N GLU A 354 26.79 -10.49 -4.24
CA GLU A 354 26.78 -11.31 -5.46
C GLU A 354 25.83 -10.69 -6.49
N GLU A 355 26.33 -10.49 -7.72
CA GLU A 355 25.53 -10.04 -8.87
C GLU A 355 25.62 -11.10 -9.97
N PRO A 356 24.81 -12.18 -9.90
CA PRO A 356 24.97 -13.35 -10.76
C PRO A 356 24.77 -13.04 -12.26
N ASP A 357 23.97 -12.01 -12.56
CA ASP A 357 23.66 -11.57 -13.93
C ASP A 357 24.59 -10.44 -14.43
N ALA A 358 25.63 -10.07 -13.67
CA ALA A 358 26.61 -9.09 -14.13
C ALA A 358 27.35 -9.70 -15.32
N VAL A 359 27.02 -9.25 -16.53
CA VAL A 359 27.75 -9.60 -17.75
C VAL A 359 29.23 -9.34 -17.47
N SER A 360 30.03 -10.41 -17.44
CA SER A 360 31.48 -10.33 -17.39
C SER A 360 31.93 -9.43 -18.54
N ALA A 361 32.42 -8.24 -18.23
CA ALA A 361 33.03 -7.39 -19.24
C ALA A 361 34.14 -8.20 -19.91
N PRO A 362 34.15 -8.39 -21.24
CA PRO A 362 35.27 -9.04 -21.90
C PRO A 362 36.51 -8.17 -21.69
N HIS A 363 37.57 -8.81 -21.22
CA HIS A 363 38.91 -8.25 -21.05
C HIS A 363 39.50 -7.70 -22.35
#